data_AF-A0AAW7YD32-F1
#
_entry.id   AF-A0AAW7YD32-F1
#
_cell.length_a   1.000
_cell.length_b   1.000
_cell.length_c   1.000
_cell.angle_alpha   90.00
_cell.angle_beta   90.00
_cell.angle_gamma   90.00
#
_symmetry.space_group_name_H-M   'P 1'
#
loop_
_entity.id
_entity.type
_entity.pdbx_description
1 polymer ?
#
loop_
_entity_poly.entity_id
_entity_poly.type
_entity_poly.pdbx_seq_one_letter_code
_entity_poly.pdbx_strand_id
1 'polypeptide(L)'
;MKTKRTFSATKRRHLMACILALITAIVMIPGMTTYLPFAMEERILIPIMLFPLIWAGLFIYAYMAEKAWHPFVVMLVILFSHAGLSYMALSGAQT
;
A
#
# COMPACT_ATOMS: atom_id res chain seq x y z
N MET A 1 -20.12 -29.96 15.52
CA MET A 1 -19.10 -29.09 16.17
C MET A 1 -18.99 -27.78 15.36
N LYS A 2 -19.35 -26.62 15.91
CA LYS A 2 -19.14 -25.33 15.21
C LYS A 2 -17.67 -24.92 15.34
N THR A 3 -16.95 -24.83 14.23
CA THR A 3 -15.58 -24.33 14.20
C THR A 3 -15.58 -22.85 14.60
N LYS A 4 -15.02 -22.54 15.77
CA LYS A 4 -14.77 -21.14 16.15
C LYS A 4 -13.68 -20.60 15.22
N ARG A 5 -14.01 -19.57 14.44
CA ARG A 5 -13.04 -18.91 13.56
C ARG A 5 -12.44 -17.72 14.29
N THR A 6 -11.12 -17.67 14.36
CA THR A 6 -10.36 -16.55 14.94
C THR A 6 -10.64 -15.24 14.20
N PHE A 7 -10.90 -15.29 12.89
CA PHE A 7 -11.16 -14.11 12.07
C PHE A 7 -12.51 -14.17 11.35
N SER A 8 -13.20 -13.04 11.33
CA SER A 8 -14.29 -12.79 10.38
C SER A 8 -13.71 -12.60 8.96
N ALA A 9 -14.43 -13.08 7.94
CA ALA A 9 -14.09 -12.86 6.53
C ALA A 9 -12.67 -13.31 6.10
N THR A 10 -12.20 -14.46 6.59
CA THR A 10 -10.84 -15.00 6.35
C THR A 10 -10.37 -14.93 4.90
N LYS A 11 -11.21 -15.31 3.92
CA LYS A 11 -10.85 -15.25 2.49
C LYS A 11 -10.50 -13.83 2.02
N ARG A 12 -11.31 -12.84 2.44
CA ARG A 12 -11.08 -11.42 2.10
C ARG A 12 -9.81 -10.91 2.77
N ARG A 13 -9.57 -11.27 4.04
CA ARG A 13 -8.34 -10.90 4.76
C ARG A 13 -7.10 -11.46 4.08
N HIS A 14 -7.15 -12.71 3.65
CA HIS A 14 -6.03 -13.33 2.93
C HIS A 14 -5.78 -12.70 1.56
N LEU A 15 -6.84 -12.43 0.80
CA LEU A 15 -6.74 -11.70 -0.46
C LEU A 15 -6.09 -10.32 -0.26
N MET A 16 -6.54 -9.57 0.75
CA MET A 16 -5.98 -8.27 1.09
C MET A 16 -4.51 -8.37 1.50
N ALA A 17 -4.18 -9.28 2.41
CA ALA A 17 -2.82 -9.42 2.93
C ALA A 17 -1.83 -9.87 1.85
N CYS A 18 -2.19 -10.86 1.03
CA CYS A 18 -1.27 -11.43 0.05
C CYS A 18 -1.20 -10.62 -1.24
N ILE A 19 -2.34 -10.12 -1.74
CA ILE A 19 -2.41 -9.47 -3.05
C ILE A 19 -2.46 -7.96 -2.89
N LEU A 20 -3.45 -7.43 -2.18
CA LEU A 20 -3.67 -5.98 -2.16
C LEU A 20 -2.52 -5.25 -1.45
N ALA A 21 -2.04 -5.75 -0.32
CA ALA A 21 -0.91 -5.16 0.41
C ALA A 21 0.38 -5.17 -0.43
N LEU A 22 0.60 -6.23 -1.21
CA LEU A 22 1.74 -6.32 -2.12
C LEU A 22 1.62 -5.28 -3.24
N ILE A 23 0.46 -5.19 -3.90
CA ILE A 23 0.21 -4.19 -4.94
C ILE A 23 0.37 -2.78 -4.38
N THR A 24 -0.23 -2.48 -3.23
CA THR A 24 -0.14 -1.17 -2.58
C THR A 24 1.31 -0.82 -2.27
N ALA A 25 2.08 -1.73 -1.68
CA ALA A 25 3.49 -1.48 -1.40
C ALA A 25 4.34 -1.30 -2.67
N ILE A 26 4.08 -2.08 -3.72
CA ILE A 26 4.79 -1.95 -5.01
C ILE A 26 4.52 -0.58 -5.64
N VAL A 27 3.25 -0.13 -5.68
CA VAL A 27 2.85 1.16 -6.29
C VAL A 27 3.51 2.34 -5.59
N MET A 28 3.82 2.22 -4.30
CA MET A 28 4.53 3.27 -3.59
C MET A 28 5.95 3.52 -4.13
N ILE A 29 6.63 2.52 -4.71
CA ILE A 29 7.97 2.70 -5.27
C ILE A 29 7.97 3.73 -6.41
N PRO A 30 7.31 3.49 -7.57
CA PRO A 30 7.30 4.46 -8.65
C PRO A 30 6.58 5.76 -8.25
N GLY A 31 5.56 5.69 -7.38
CA GLY A 31 4.90 6.90 -6.89
C GLY A 31 5.86 7.83 -6.15
N MET A 32 6.54 7.32 -5.12
CA MET A 32 7.49 8.11 -4.33
C MET A 32 8.66 8.62 -5.17
N THR A 33 9.19 7.82 -6.11
CA THR A 33 10.22 8.25 -7.05
C THR A 33 9.76 9.40 -7.96
N THR A 34 8.46 9.51 -8.23
CA THR A 34 7.90 10.51 -9.16
C THR A 34 7.69 11.87 -8.52
N TYR A 35 7.07 11.93 -7.33
CA TYR A 35 6.59 13.21 -6.76
C TYR A 35 7.32 13.68 -5.50
N LEU A 36 8.13 12.83 -4.84
CA LEU A 36 8.85 13.27 -3.64
C LEU A 36 10.10 14.08 -4.03
N PRO A 37 10.39 15.18 -3.32
CA PRO A 37 11.49 16.08 -3.65
C PRO A 37 12.85 15.57 -3.12
N PHE A 38 13.21 14.33 -3.42
CA PHE A 38 14.49 13.73 -3.03
C PHE A 38 15.62 14.03 -4.03
N ALA A 39 16.86 13.94 -3.54
CA ALA A 39 18.05 13.92 -4.38
C ALA A 39 18.06 12.69 -5.30
N MET A 40 18.81 12.73 -6.41
CA MET A 40 18.72 11.71 -7.48
C MET A 40 19.03 10.31 -6.95
N GLU A 41 20.04 10.19 -6.09
CA GLU A 41 20.48 8.95 -5.44
C GLU A 41 19.44 8.39 -4.45
N GLU A 42 18.69 9.25 -3.78
CA GLU A 42 17.70 8.89 -2.76
C GLU A 42 16.37 8.43 -3.36
N ARG A 43 16.03 8.92 -4.56
CA ARG A 43 14.76 8.65 -5.25
C ARG A 43 14.48 7.17 -5.51
N ILE A 44 15.52 6.33 -5.56
CA ILE A 44 15.40 4.89 -5.75
C ILE A 44 15.63 4.16 -4.42
N LEU A 45 16.67 4.55 -3.68
CA LEU A 45 17.06 3.88 -2.43
C LEU A 45 15.95 3.93 -1.38
N ILE A 46 15.41 5.12 -1.08
CA ILE A 46 14.43 5.31 -0.01
C ILE A 46 13.16 4.50 -0.28
N PRO A 47 12.52 4.57 -1.46
CA PRO A 47 11.31 3.79 -1.71
C PRO A 47 11.53 2.27 -1.65
N ILE A 48 12.68 1.78 -2.11
CA ILE A 48 13.04 0.35 -2.01
C ILE A 48 13.23 -0.07 -0.57
N MET A 49 13.89 0.74 0.27
CA MET A 49 14.07 0.45 1.69
C MET A 49 12.75 0.45 2.46
N LEU A 50 11.81 1.30 2.07
CA LEU A 50 10.49 1.39 2.71
C LEU A 50 9.54 0.26 2.29
N PHE A 51 9.70 -0.29 1.08
CA PHE A 51 8.86 -1.37 0.55
C PHE A 51 8.59 -2.51 1.55
N PRO A 52 9.60 -3.19 2.14
CA PRO A 52 9.35 -4.34 3.02
C PRO A 52 8.63 -3.92 4.32
N LEU A 53 8.88 -2.72 4.83
CA LEU A 53 8.24 -2.22 6.05
C LEU A 53 6.76 -1.92 5.81
N ILE A 54 6.45 -1.28 4.68
CA ILE A 54 5.08 -0.94 4.29
C ILE A 54 4.29 -2.20 3.98
N TRP A 55 4.88 -3.12 3.20
CA TRP A 55 4.26 -4.40 2.89
C TRP A 55 3.95 -5.21 4.15
N ALA A 56 4.94 -5.39 5.05
CA ALA A 56 4.75 -6.13 6.29
C ALA A 56 3.69 -5.47 7.18
N GLY A 57 3.72 -4.13 7.30
CA GLY A 57 2.72 -3.37 8.05
C GLY A 57 1.31 -3.60 7.52
N LEU A 58 1.09 -3.45 6.21
CA LEU A 58 -0.21 -3.66 5.57
C LEU A 58 -0.67 -5.12 5.63
N PHE A 59 0.26 -6.08 5.48
CA PHE A 59 -0.01 -7.51 5.61
C PHE A 59 -0.54 -7.83 7.00
N ILE A 60 0.18 -7.42 8.05
CA ILE A 60 -0.21 -7.64 9.45
C ILE A 60 -1.53 -6.93 9.73
N TYR A 61 -1.68 -5.70 9.24
CA TYR A 61 -2.88 -4.90 9.45
C TYR A 61 -4.15 -5.52 8.86
N ALA A 62 -4.06 -6.18 7.70
CA ALA A 62 -5.17 -6.91 7.10
C ALA A 62 -5.75 -8.00 8.03
N TYR A 63 -4.92 -8.56 8.93
CA TYR A 63 -5.34 -9.55 9.93
C TYR A 63 -5.71 -8.94 11.28
N MET A 64 -5.03 -7.88 11.71
CA MET A 64 -5.26 -7.27 13.03
C MET A 64 -6.50 -6.36 13.10
N ALA A 65 -6.93 -5.76 11.98
CA ALA A 65 -8.04 -4.83 12.00
C ALA A 65 -9.34 -5.48 12.49
N GLU A 66 -10.05 -4.83 13.42
CA GLU A 66 -11.32 -5.30 13.98
C GLU A 66 -12.34 -5.58 12.85
N LYS A 67 -12.50 -4.63 11.94
CA LYS A 67 -13.37 -4.73 10.77
C LYS A 67 -12.57 -5.00 9.50
N ALA A 68 -12.92 -6.06 8.79
CA ALA A 68 -12.19 -6.48 7.57
C ALA A 68 -12.24 -5.45 6.42
N TRP A 69 -13.23 -4.55 6.39
CA TRP A 69 -13.31 -3.52 5.34
C TRP A 69 -12.33 -2.37 5.57
N HIS A 70 -11.87 -2.17 6.80
CA HIS A 70 -11.01 -1.04 7.16
C HIS A 70 -9.64 -1.07 6.44
N PRO A 71 -8.86 -2.18 6.47
CA PRO A 71 -7.60 -2.26 5.72
C PRO A 71 -7.79 -2.12 4.21
N PHE A 72 -8.93 -2.58 3.68
CA PHE A 72 -9.28 -2.39 2.27
C PHE A 72 -9.36 -0.90 1.90
N VAL A 73 -10.12 -0.12 2.67
CA VAL A 73 -10.26 1.32 2.43
C VAL A 73 -8.93 2.06 2.56
N VAL A 74 -8.11 1.72 3.57
CA VAL A 74 -6.77 2.31 3.74
C VAL A 74 -5.91 2.08 2.50
N MET A 75 -5.86 0.84 2.00
CA MET A 75 -5.06 0.52 0.81
C MET A 75 -5.57 1.21 -0.45
N LEU A 76 -6.89 1.38 -0.60
CA LEU A 76 -7.46 2.16 -1.70
C LEU A 76 -7.06 3.64 -1.61
N VAL A 77 -7.16 4.24 -0.41
CA VAL A 77 -6.74 5.63 -0.21
C VAL A 77 -5.28 5.82 -0.58
N ILE A 78 -4.39 4.93 -0.11
CA ILE A 78 -2.97 4.97 -0.48
C ILE A 78 -2.80 4.89 -2.00
N LEU A 79 -3.42 3.91 -2.66
CA LEU A 79 -3.32 3.75 -4.12
C LEU A 79 -3.78 5.00 -4.88
N PHE A 80 -4.94 5.55 -4.54
CA PHE A 80 -5.47 6.73 -5.22
C PHE A 80 -4.67 8.00 -4.91
N SER A 81 -4.17 8.16 -3.68
CA SER A 81 -3.27 9.26 -3.33
C SER A 81 -1.98 9.20 -4.13
N HIS A 82 -1.33 8.03 -4.23
CA HIS A 82 -0.11 7.88 -5.03
C HIS A 82 -0.36 8.11 -6.52
N ALA A 83 -1.48 7.61 -7.06
CA ALA A 83 -1.86 7.85 -8.44
C ALA A 83 -2.10 9.36 -8.71
N GLY A 84 -2.84 10.03 -7.83
CA GLY A 84 -3.13 11.46 -7.95
C GLY A 84 -1.88 12.33 -7.86
N LEU A 85 -1.01 12.06 -6.87
CA LEU A 85 0.27 12.78 -6.72
C LEU A 85 1.20 12.56 -7.91
N SER A 86 1.27 11.32 -8.42
CA SER A 86 2.06 11.01 -9.62
C SER A 86 1.53 11.75 -10.85
N TYR A 87 0.20 11.78 -11.02
CA TYR A 87 -0.44 12.53 -12.10
C TYR A 87 -0.13 14.03 -12.03
N MET A 88 -0.23 14.64 -10.83
CA MET A 88 0.10 16.05 -10.63
C MET A 88 1.57 16.37 -10.91
N ALA A 89 2.48 15.51 -10.46
CA ALA A 89 3.91 15.70 -10.69
C ALA A 89 4.26 15.59 -12.18
N LEU A 90 3.67 14.63 -12.89
CA LEU A 90 3.90 14.42 -14.31
C LEU A 90 3.24 15.51 -15.18
N SER A 91 2.07 16.02 -14.79
CA SER A 91 1.40 17.10 -15.53
C SER A 91 2.08 18.46 -15.30
N GLY A 92 2.55 18.74 -14.09
CA GLY A 92 3.33 19.95 -13.79
C GLY A 92 4.74 19.94 -14.40
N ALA A 93 5.30 18.77 -14.70
CA ALA A 93 6.59 18.66 -15.40
C ALA A 93 6.49 18.97 -16.91
N GLN A 94 5.28 19.06 -17.48
CA GLN A 94 5.04 19.32 -18.91
C GLN A 94 4.73 20.79 -19.23
N THR A 95 4.71 21.67 -18.23
CA THR A 95 4.49 23.12 -18.36
C THR A 95 5.77 23.89 -18.08
#